data_AF-A0A392PDI0-F1
#
_entry.id   AF-A0A392PDI0-F1
#
_cell.length_a   1.000
_cell.length_b   1.000
_cell.length_c   1.000
_cell.angle_alpha   90.00
_cell.angle_beta   90.00
_cell.angle_gamma   90.00
#
_symmetry.space_group_name_H-M   'P 1'
#
loop_
_entity.id
_entity.type
_entity.pdbx_description
1 polymer ?
#
loop_
_entity_poly.entity_id
_entity_poly.type
_entity_poly.pdbx_seq_one_letter_code
_entity_poly.pdbx_strand_id
1 'polypeptide(L)'
;YIWPMWITLLLHLIAILLFTTGFLLTRTELPYYSHCSDVSQSPCFPSSPNNDSCWTKPSVNRLVIIVLDALRFDFVAPSSFFAESKPWMDKLQVLKNMSSSRPSSARIFKAIADPPTTSLQRLK
;
A
#
# COMPACT_ATOMS: atom_id res chain seq x y z
N TYR A 1 -24.14 -24.02 -39.94
CA TYR A 1 -22.79 -24.03 -39.31
C TYR A 1 -22.68 -22.86 -38.33
N ILE A 2 -23.51 -22.82 -37.28
CA ILE A 2 -23.67 -21.67 -36.37
C ILE A 2 -23.46 -22.08 -34.89
N TRP A 3 -23.66 -23.37 -34.60
CA TRP A 3 -23.45 -23.98 -33.29
C TRP A 3 -22.11 -23.67 -32.60
N PRO A 4 -20.94 -23.67 -33.27
CA PRO A 4 -19.68 -23.35 -32.59
C PRO A 4 -19.62 -21.89 -32.09
N MET A 5 -20.30 -20.95 -32.75
CA MET A 5 -20.32 -19.54 -32.34
C MET A 5 -21.13 -19.31 -31.06
N TRP A 6 -22.21 -20.07 -30.86
CA TRP A 6 -22.98 -19.99 -29.62
C TRP A 6 -22.23 -20.57 -28.43
N ILE A 7 -21.45 -21.63 -28.65
CA ILE A 7 -20.61 -22.22 -27.60
C ILE A 7 -19.50 -21.27 -27.18
N THR A 8 -18.80 -20.65 -28.15
CA THR A 8 -17.75 -19.68 -27.83
C THR A 8 -18.34 -18.46 -27.11
N LEU A 9 -19.51 -17.97 -27.54
CA LEU A 9 -20.21 -16.87 -26.85
C LEU A 9 -20.56 -17.23 -25.40
N LEU A 10 -21.13 -18.41 -25.17
CA LEU A 10 -21.49 -18.88 -23.82
C LEU A 10 -20.24 -18.98 -22.93
N LEU A 11 -19.15 -19.54 -23.45
CA LEU A 11 -17.89 -19.69 -22.71
C LEU A 11 -17.30 -18.33 -22.32
N HIS A 12 -17.32 -17.34 -23.23
CA HIS A 12 -16.88 -15.97 -22.92
C HIS A 12 -17.77 -15.31 -21.87
N LEU A 13 -19.09 -15.50 -21.96
CA LEU A 13 -20.04 -14.93 -21.00
C LEU A 13 -19.81 -15.52 -19.60
N ILE A 14 -19.58 -16.83 -19.48
CA ILE A 14 -19.20 -17.49 -18.23
C ILE A 14 -17.85 -16.96 -17.72
N ALA A 15 -16.84 -16.83 -18.58
CA ALA A 15 -15.53 -16.31 -18.19
C ALA A 15 -15.61 -14.86 -17.67
N ILE A 16 -16.40 -14.00 -18.32
CA ILE A 16 -16.63 -12.61 -17.88
C ILE A 16 -17.37 -12.60 -16.54
N LEU A 17 -18.40 -13.44 -16.37
CA LEU A 17 -19.10 -13.57 -15.09
C LEU A 17 -18.15 -13.99 -13.97
N LEU A 18 -17.39 -15.07 -14.16
CA LEU A 18 -16.41 -15.54 -13.16
C LEU A 18 -15.33 -14.49 -12.86
N PHE A 19 -14.83 -13.81 -13.89
CA PHE A 19 -13.82 -12.77 -13.75
C PHE A 19 -14.35 -11.58 -12.94
N THR A 20 -15.56 -11.11 -13.26
CA THR A 20 -16.18 -9.98 -12.56
C THR A 20 -16.61 -10.32 -11.13
N THR A 21 -16.95 -11.57 -10.83
CA THR A 21 -17.34 -12.00 -9.48
C THR A 21 -16.17 -12.41 -8.58
N GLY A 22 -15.09 -12.97 -9.15
CA GLY A 22 -14.04 -13.63 -8.37
C GLY A 22 -12.66 -13.00 -8.43
N PHE A 23 -12.38 -12.14 -9.43
CA PHE A 23 -11.03 -11.65 -9.70
C PHE A 23 -10.88 -10.12 -9.65
N LEU A 24 -11.98 -9.38 -9.50
CA LEU A 24 -11.91 -7.94 -9.35
C LEU A 24 -11.44 -7.56 -7.95
N LEU A 25 -10.60 -6.52 -7.86
CA LEU A 25 -10.09 -5.97 -6.61
C LEU A 25 -11.27 -5.66 -5.67
N THR A 26 -11.40 -6.44 -4.61
CA THR A 26 -12.32 -6.14 -3.52
C THR A 26 -11.75 -4.97 -2.74
N ARG A 27 -12.41 -3.81 -2.80
CA ARG A 27 -12.07 -2.67 -1.96
C ARG A 27 -12.53 -2.98 -0.54
N THR A 28 -11.59 -3.25 0.35
CA THR A 28 -11.85 -3.31 1.79
C THR A 28 -11.78 -1.90 2.36
N GLU A 29 -12.91 -1.38 2.82
CA GLU A 29 -12.97 -0.15 3.61
C GLU A 29 -13.30 -0.51 5.05
N LEU A 30 -12.55 0.05 6.01
CA LEU A 30 -12.92 -0.02 7.41
C LEU A 30 -13.89 1.13 7.69
N PRO A 31 -15.14 0.87 8.11
CA PRO A 31 -16.12 1.91 8.40
C PRO A 31 -15.93 2.55 9.77
N TYR A 32 -14.87 2.20 10.50
CA TYR A 32 -14.64 2.62 11.88
C TYR A 32 -13.80 3.89 11.94
N TYR A 33 -14.19 4.78 12.85
CA TYR A 33 -13.49 6.01 13.16
C TYR A 33 -13.40 6.15 14.68
N SER A 34 -12.30 6.73 15.15
CA SER A 34 -12.05 6.87 16.59
C SER A 34 -12.79 8.08 17.16
N HIS A 35 -13.43 7.88 18.31
CA HIS A 35 -14.14 8.93 19.04
C HIS A 35 -13.36 9.36 20.29
N CYS A 36 -13.65 10.54 20.83
CA CYS A 36 -13.04 11.00 22.08
C CYS A 36 -13.38 10.11 23.29
N SER A 37 -14.52 9.41 23.27
CA SER A 37 -14.89 8.43 24.29
C SER A 37 -13.86 7.30 24.40
N ASP A 38 -13.23 6.91 23.28
CA ASP A 38 -12.29 5.80 23.23
C ASP A 38 -11.02 6.11 24.02
N VAL A 39 -10.62 7.39 24.09
CA VAL A 39 -9.45 7.85 24.84
C VAL A 39 -9.71 7.80 26.35
N SER A 40 -10.91 8.17 26.79
CA SER A 40 -11.27 8.19 28.21
C SER A 40 -11.22 6.80 28.87
N GLN A 41 -11.34 5.74 28.08
CA GLN A 41 -11.22 4.35 28.53
C GLN A 41 -9.77 3.84 28.48
N SER A 42 -8.85 4.60 27.89
CA SER A 42 -7.47 4.16 27.74
C SER A 42 -6.66 4.42 29.03
N PRO A 43 -5.87 3.46 29.50
CA PRO A 43 -5.01 3.64 30.68
C PRO A 43 -3.85 4.62 30.44
N CYS A 44 -3.62 5.03 29.19
CA CYS A 44 -2.51 5.89 28.79
C CYS A 44 -2.78 7.38 28.99
N PHE A 45 -4.04 7.80 29.14
CA PHE A 45 -4.41 9.21 29.25
C PHE A 45 -5.31 9.42 30.47
N PRO A 46 -4.80 9.95 31.59
CA PRO A 46 -5.66 10.39 32.68
C PRO A 46 -6.56 11.50 32.16
N SER A 47 -7.86 11.39 32.46
CA SER A 47 -8.91 12.30 32.02
C SER A 47 -8.59 13.75 32.40
N SER A 48 -8.06 14.51 31.45
CA SER A 48 -7.86 15.95 31.63
C SER A 48 -9.11 16.67 31.11
N PRO A 49 -9.82 17.44 31.96
CA PRO A 49 -11.12 18.03 31.60
C PRO A 49 -11.03 19.27 30.69
N ASN A 50 -9.83 19.73 30.31
CA ASN A 50 -9.62 21.09 29.82
C ASN A 50 -8.81 21.22 28.51
N ASN A 51 -8.74 20.19 27.67
CA ASN A 51 -8.09 20.31 26.37
C ASN A 51 -9.12 20.20 25.23
N ASP A 52 -9.15 21.21 24.35
CA ASP A 52 -9.93 21.24 23.10
C ASP A 52 -9.62 20.05 22.16
N SER A 53 -8.56 19.28 22.44
CA SER A 53 -8.22 18.04 21.75
C SER A 53 -8.19 16.84 22.71
N CYS A 54 -9.11 15.90 22.51
CA CYS A 54 -9.15 14.63 23.25
C CYS A 54 -8.04 13.65 22.83
N TRP A 55 -7.45 13.83 21.63
CA TRP A 55 -6.34 13.04 21.10
C TRP A 55 -5.03 13.83 21.11
N THR A 56 -3.90 13.14 20.98
CA THR A 56 -2.59 13.77 20.76
C THR A 56 -2.59 14.63 19.50
N LYS A 57 -1.91 15.77 19.53
CA LYS A 57 -1.79 16.67 18.38
C LYS A 57 -1.20 15.91 17.16
N PRO A 58 -1.92 15.83 16.03
CA PRO A 58 -1.45 15.08 14.87
C PRO A 58 -0.26 15.78 14.21
N SER A 59 0.79 15.01 13.89
CA SER A 59 1.95 15.52 13.15
C SER A 59 1.67 15.73 11.66
N VAL A 60 0.66 15.02 11.12
CA VAL A 60 0.23 15.09 9.71
C VAL A 60 -1.29 15.09 9.63
N ASN A 61 -1.86 15.80 8.65
CA ASN A 61 -3.31 15.89 8.48
C ASN A 61 -3.92 14.59 7.91
N ARG A 62 -3.26 13.99 6.91
CA ARG A 62 -3.70 12.74 6.28
C ARG A 62 -2.48 11.87 5.96
N LEU A 63 -2.63 10.56 6.15
CA LEU A 63 -1.61 9.56 5.86
C LEU A 63 -2.15 8.57 4.84
N VAL A 64 -1.39 8.32 3.78
CA VAL A 64 -1.66 7.28 2.78
C VAL A 64 -0.49 6.32 2.78
N ILE A 65 -0.74 5.05 3.08
CA ILE A 65 0.26 3.99 3.03
C ILE A 65 -0.03 3.14 1.80
N ILE A 66 0.92 3.09 0.88
CA ILE A 66 0.84 2.28 -0.35
C ILE A 66 1.83 1.13 -0.20
N VAL A 67 1.31 -0.09 -0.17
CA VAL A 67 2.14 -1.31 -0.15
C VAL A 67 2.19 -1.87 -1.56
N LEU A 68 3.40 -1.94 -2.11
CA LEU A 68 3.67 -2.51 -3.42
C LEU A 68 4.28 -3.90 -3.22
N ASP A 69 3.57 -4.95 -3.62
CA ASP A 69 4.07 -6.31 -3.49
C ASP A 69 5.31 -6.52 -4.39
N ALA A 70 6.26 -7.31 -3.89
CA ALA A 70 7.53 -7.63 -4.55
C ALA A 70 8.38 -6.41 -5.02
N LEU A 71 8.17 -5.20 -4.47
CA LEU A 71 9.00 -4.04 -4.78
C LEU A 71 10.35 -4.12 -4.06
N ARG A 72 11.38 -4.60 -4.76
CA ARG A 72 12.74 -4.66 -4.23
C ARG A 72 13.39 -3.27 -4.15
N PHE A 73 14.33 -3.14 -3.21
CA PHE A 73 15.07 -1.90 -2.99
C PHE A 73 15.85 -1.42 -4.22
N ASP A 74 16.42 -2.33 -5.02
CA ASP A 74 17.20 -2.00 -6.22
C ASP A 74 16.37 -1.47 -7.39
N PHE A 75 15.04 -1.50 -7.30
CA PHE A 75 14.15 -0.87 -8.28
C PHE A 75 13.94 0.62 -8.01
N VAL A 76 14.14 1.06 -6.76
CA VAL A 76 13.84 2.42 -6.30
C VAL A 76 15.10 3.22 -6.02
N ALA A 77 16.14 2.57 -5.47
CA ALA A 77 17.40 3.21 -5.14
C ALA A 77 18.14 3.65 -6.42
N PRO A 78 18.76 4.85 -6.43
CA PRO A 78 19.63 5.28 -7.52
C PRO A 78 20.72 4.26 -7.82
N SER A 79 21.06 4.06 -9.10
CA SER A 79 22.14 3.14 -9.51
C SER A 79 23.50 3.48 -8.90
N SER A 80 23.72 4.75 -8.51
CA SER A 80 24.94 5.21 -7.83
C SER A 80 25.20 4.55 -6.48
N PHE A 81 24.22 3.88 -5.87
CA PHE A 81 24.40 3.10 -4.64
C PHE A 81 25.07 1.74 -4.86
N PHE A 82 25.27 1.33 -6.12
CA PHE A 82 25.74 0.00 -6.49
C PHE A 82 26.99 0.10 -7.37
N ALA A 83 27.84 -0.92 -7.30
CA ALA A 83 29.06 -0.97 -8.11
C ALA A 83 28.77 -1.11 -9.62
N GLU A 84 27.67 -1.81 -9.96
CA GLU A 84 27.25 -2.05 -11.33
C GLU A 84 25.78 -1.67 -11.51
N SER A 85 25.49 -0.91 -12.55
CA SER A 85 24.14 -0.53 -12.93
C SER A 85 23.48 -1.65 -13.74
N LYS A 86 22.26 -2.02 -13.37
CA LYS A 86 21.48 -3.08 -14.01
C LYS A 86 20.38 -2.49 -14.89
N PRO A 87 19.91 -3.20 -15.93
CA PRO A 87 18.97 -2.64 -16.91
C PRO A 87 17.63 -2.13 -16.34
N TRP A 88 17.19 -2.67 -15.20
CA TRP A 88 15.94 -2.30 -14.53
C TRP A 88 16.07 -1.12 -13.56
N MET A 89 17.28 -0.66 -13.28
CA MET A 89 17.52 0.42 -12.33
C MET A 89 17.19 1.78 -12.95
N ASP A 90 16.91 2.77 -12.09
CA ASP A 90 16.55 4.15 -12.49
C ASP A 90 15.32 4.28 -13.40
N LYS A 91 14.51 3.22 -13.54
CA LYS A 91 13.27 3.25 -14.33
C LYS A 91 12.12 3.93 -13.59
N LEU A 92 12.11 3.87 -12.26
CA LEU A 92 11.10 4.51 -11.41
C LEU A 92 11.47 5.95 -11.06
N GLN A 93 11.49 6.81 -12.08
CA GLN A 93 11.99 8.19 -11.99
C GLN A 93 11.24 9.05 -10.97
N VAL A 94 9.95 8.81 -10.76
CA VAL A 94 9.12 9.61 -9.84
C VAL A 94 9.66 9.57 -8.41
N LEU A 95 9.95 8.38 -7.87
CA LEU A 95 10.49 8.24 -6.51
C LEU A 95 11.91 8.81 -6.41
N LYS A 96 12.73 8.62 -7.45
CA LYS A 96 14.07 9.19 -7.54
C LYS A 96 14.02 10.72 -7.53
N ASN A 97 13.19 11.33 -8.36
CA ASN A 97 13.06 12.78 -8.46
C ASN A 97 12.48 13.40 -7.20
N MET A 98 11.52 12.73 -6.54
CA MET A 98 11.00 13.22 -5.26
C MET A 98 12.08 13.21 -4.17
N SER A 99 12.85 12.12 -4.06
CA SER A 99 13.91 12.03 -3.06
C SER A 99 15.09 12.99 -3.32
N SER A 100 15.40 13.30 -4.58
CA SER A 100 16.45 14.27 -4.93
C SER A 100 16.00 15.74 -4.81
N SER A 101 14.77 16.07 -5.23
CA SER A 101 14.29 17.46 -5.23
C SER A 101 13.83 17.96 -3.85
N ARG A 102 13.37 17.06 -2.97
CA ARG A 102 12.81 17.42 -1.66
C ARG A 102 13.35 16.53 -0.53
N PRO A 103 14.67 16.57 -0.22
CA PRO A 103 15.30 15.66 0.73
C PRO A 103 14.80 15.81 2.19
N SER A 104 14.15 16.94 2.53
CA SER A 104 13.50 17.16 3.82
C SER A 104 12.15 16.46 3.95
N SER A 105 11.47 16.19 2.82
CA SER A 105 10.09 15.70 2.78
C SER A 105 9.95 14.31 2.15
N ALA A 106 10.95 13.86 1.39
CA ALA A 106 10.96 12.57 0.71
C ALA A 106 12.33 11.90 0.88
N ARG A 107 12.32 10.65 1.35
CA ARG A 107 13.51 9.82 1.55
C ARG A 107 13.22 8.38 1.19
N ILE A 108 14.23 7.68 0.69
CA ILE A 108 14.19 6.25 0.39
C ILE A 108 14.82 5.52 1.57
N PHE A 109 14.11 4.55 2.14
CA PHE A 109 14.60 3.71 3.22
C PHE A 109 14.68 2.26 2.77
N LYS A 110 15.69 1.53 3.26
CA LYS A 110 15.82 0.09 3.04
C LYS A 110 15.20 -0.65 4.22
N ALA A 111 14.08 -1.33 3.99
CA ALA A 111 13.54 -2.30 4.92
C ALA A 111 14.20 -3.67 4.66
N ILE A 112 14.78 -4.28 5.68
CA ILE A 112 15.31 -5.65 5.59
C ILE A 112 14.27 -6.57 6.20
N ALA A 113 13.79 -7.49 5.38
CA ALA A 113 12.80 -8.47 5.76
C ALA A 113 13.49 -9.72 6.32
N ASP A 114 13.07 -10.18 7.49
CA ASP A 114 13.43 -11.50 8.01
C ASP A 114 12.99 -12.62 7.05
N PRO A 115 13.78 -13.71 6.94
CA PRO A 115 13.40 -14.90 6.19
C PRO A 115 12.31 -15.70 6.92
N PRO A 116 11.38 -16.37 6.20
CA PRO A 116 11.25 -16.41 4.75
C PRO A 116 10.55 -15.15 4.20
N THR A 117 11.03 -14.64 3.06
CA THR A 117 10.53 -13.40 2.44
C THR A 117 9.27 -13.64 1.59
N THR A 118 8.21 -14.19 2.21
CA THR A 118 6.94 -14.51 1.51
C THR A 118 5.83 -13.52 1.90
N SER A 119 5.02 -13.08 0.92
CA SER A 119 3.98 -12.06 1.13
C SER A 119 2.82 -12.56 2.01
N LEU A 120 2.39 -13.82 1.84
CA LEU A 120 1.26 -14.40 2.59
C LEU A 120 1.49 -14.50 4.11
N GLN A 121 2.74 -14.60 4.56
CA GLN A 121 3.05 -14.70 5.99
C GLN A 121 3.11 -13.34 6.70
N ARG A 122 3.15 -12.22 5.98
CA ARG A 122 3.36 -10.88 6.54
C ARG A 122 2.11 -10.00 6.65
N LEU A 123 0.99 -10.40 6.04
CA LEU A 123 -0.27 -9.65 6.03
C LEU A 123 -1.32 -10.21 7.02
N LYS A 124 -0.90 -11.05 7.97
CA LYS A 124 -1.78 -11.58 9.02
C LYS A 124 -1.82 -10.64 10.21
#